data_AF-A0AAN7W0Y0-F1
#
_entry.id   AF-A0AAN7W0Y0-F1
#
_cell.length_a   1.000
_cell.length_b   1.000
_cell.length_c   1.000
_cell.angle_alpha   90.00
_cell.angle_beta   90.00
_cell.angle_gamma   90.00
#
_symmetry.space_group_name_H-M   'P 1'
#
loop_
_entity.id
_entity.type
_entity.pdbx_description
1 polymer ?
#
loop_
_entity_poly.entity_id
_entity_poly.type
_entity_poly.pdbx_seq_one_letter_code
_entity_poly.pdbx_strand_id
1 'polypeptide(L)'
;MGLGYPQNGNPNPLGGVFREDYLRVSKLMTRMWISFVNYGDPNQHLGVDAQVWPAYTLDDPQNFVFEQNVTSHPEADIYRAEGIHYIENFILARAGGTCSGLVACGASDVD
;
A
#
# COMPACT_ATOMS: atom_id res chain seq x y z
N MET A 1 2.77 -23.31 -2.48
CA MET A 1 3.91 -22.82 -1.70
C MET A 1 4.79 -22.03 -2.66
N GLY A 2 5.07 -20.75 -2.36
CA GLY A 2 5.81 -19.88 -3.28
C GLY A 2 7.21 -20.42 -3.54
N LEU A 3 7.56 -20.59 -4.82
CA LEU A 3 8.92 -20.93 -5.22
C LEU A 3 9.79 -19.71 -4.90
N GLY A 4 10.54 -19.78 -3.80
CA GLY A 4 11.42 -18.70 -3.35
C GLY A 4 12.51 -18.38 -4.37
N TYR A 5 13.29 -17.35 -4.07
CA TYR A 5 14.38 -16.94 -4.97
C TYR A 5 15.33 -18.10 -5.26
N PRO A 6 15.73 -18.25 -6.54
CA PRO A 6 16.50 -19.41 -6.96
C PRO A 6 17.89 -19.34 -6.30
N GLN A 7 18.26 -20.42 -5.61
CA GLN A 7 19.54 -20.57 -4.88
C GLN A 7 20.72 -20.83 -5.82
N ASN A 8 20.55 -20.58 -7.12
CA ASN A 8 21.46 -20.92 -8.21
C ASN A 8 22.56 -19.87 -8.45
N GLY A 9 23.01 -19.19 -7.38
CA GLY A 9 24.10 -18.21 -7.45
C GLY A 9 23.70 -16.82 -7.94
N ASN A 10 22.42 -16.56 -8.17
CA ASN A 10 21.91 -15.20 -8.39
C ASN A 10 22.07 -14.36 -7.11
N PRO A 11 22.33 -13.04 -7.21
CA PRO A 11 22.48 -12.18 -6.04
C PRO A 11 21.23 -12.27 -5.17
N ASN A 12 21.43 -12.57 -3.88
CA ASN A 12 20.34 -12.51 -2.90
C ASN A 12 19.73 -11.09 -2.96
N PRO A 13 18.43 -10.94 -3.30
CA PRO A 13 17.79 -9.64 -3.43
C PRO A 13 17.65 -8.91 -2.09
N LEU A 14 17.76 -9.63 -0.97
CA LEU A 14 17.85 -9.09 0.40
C LEU A 14 19.30 -9.08 0.94
N GLY A 15 20.27 -9.35 0.05
CA GLY A 15 21.70 -9.28 0.32
C GLY A 15 22.31 -7.95 -0.12
N GLY A 16 23.63 -7.86 -0.09
CA GLY A 16 24.36 -6.66 -0.51
C GLY A 16 24.34 -5.52 0.51
N VAL A 17 24.73 -4.33 0.05
CA VAL A 17 24.98 -3.16 0.91
C VAL A 17 23.74 -2.65 1.67
N PHE A 18 22.55 -2.97 1.17
CA PHE A 18 21.26 -2.50 1.67
C PHE A 18 20.54 -3.48 2.59
N ARG A 19 21.17 -4.63 2.89
CA ARG A 19 20.58 -5.71 3.68
C ARG A 19 19.98 -5.24 5.00
N GLU A 20 20.73 -4.43 5.75
CA GLU A 20 20.29 -3.97 7.07
C GLU A 20 19.08 -3.03 6.99
N ASP A 21 18.96 -2.26 5.92
CA ASP A 21 17.79 -1.41 5.69
C ASP A 21 16.54 -2.25 5.40
N TYR A 22 16.67 -3.29 4.56
CA TYR A 22 15.57 -4.22 4.31
C TYR A 22 15.14 -4.96 5.57
N LEU A 23 16.09 -5.40 6.40
CA LEU A 23 15.78 -6.04 7.68
C LEU A 23 15.08 -5.09 8.65
N ARG A 24 15.50 -3.82 8.69
CA ARG A 24 14.85 -2.77 9.49
C ARG A 24 13.39 -2.58 9.07
N VAL A 25 13.13 -2.37 7.79
CA VAL A 25 11.76 -2.18 7.27
C VAL A 25 10.92 -3.44 7.47
N SER A 26 11.46 -4.62 7.17
CA SER A 26 10.75 -5.90 7.35
C SER A 26 10.36 -6.13 8.81
N LYS A 27 11.26 -5.78 9.75
CA LYS A 27 10.99 -5.86 11.19
C LYS A 27 9.89 -4.88 11.59
N LEU A 28 9.93 -3.65 11.10
CA LEU A 28 8.89 -2.65 11.34
C LEU A 28 7.52 -3.13 10.84
N MET A 29 7.43 -3.53 9.56
CA MET A 29 6.21 -4.08 8.95
C MET A 29 5.64 -5.22 9.79
N THR A 30 6.47 -6.19 10.15
CA THR A 30 6.05 -7.36 10.91
C THR A 30 5.50 -6.97 12.29
N ARG A 31 6.15 -6.02 12.99
CA ARG A 31 5.70 -5.53 14.29
C ARG A 31 4.36 -4.82 14.20
N MET A 32 4.18 -3.94 13.21
CA MET A 32 2.92 -3.23 12.98
C MET A 32 1.78 -4.19 12.63
N TRP A 33 2.02 -5.18 11.76
CA TRP A 33 1.01 -6.19 11.43
C TRP A 33 0.63 -7.07 12.62
N ILE A 34 1.60 -7.52 13.43
CA ILE A 34 1.32 -8.28 14.66
C ILE A 34 0.51 -7.43 15.65
N SER A 35 0.88 -6.16 15.79
CA SER A 35 0.19 -5.22 16.67
C SER A 35 -1.27 -5.03 16.26
N PHE A 36 -1.51 -4.78 14.98
CA PHE A 36 -2.86 -4.69 14.42
C PHE A 36 -3.69 -5.95 14.66
N VAL A 37 -3.12 -7.14 14.42
CA VAL A 37 -3.83 -8.42 14.64
C VAL A 37 -4.24 -8.61 16.10
N ASN A 38 -3.42 -8.16 17.05
CA ASN A 38 -3.68 -8.38 18.47
C ASN A 38 -4.53 -7.27 19.13
N TYR A 39 -4.41 -6.03 18.66
CA TYR A 39 -4.99 -4.85 19.33
C TYR A 39 -5.92 -4.03 18.45
N GLY A 40 -6.01 -4.30 17.14
CA GLY A 40 -6.74 -3.45 16.18
C GLY A 40 -6.04 -2.12 15.88
N ASP A 41 -4.85 -1.89 16.43
CA ASP A 41 -4.04 -0.68 16.24
C ASP A 41 -2.61 -1.11 15.90
N PRO A 42 -2.05 -0.73 14.74
CA PRO A 42 -0.69 -1.12 14.34
C PRO A 42 0.42 -0.50 15.20
N ASN A 43 0.12 0.45 16.08
CA ASN A 43 1.14 1.23 16.81
C ASN A 43 1.46 0.70 18.21
N GLN A 44 0.77 -0.34 18.67
CA GLN A 44 0.93 -0.87 20.04
C GLN A 44 2.18 -1.76 20.16
N HIS A 45 2.95 -1.60 21.25
CA HIS A 45 4.03 -2.50 21.65
C HIS A 45 5.07 -2.85 20.54
N LEU A 46 5.42 -1.88 19.69
CA LEU A 46 6.27 -2.11 18.53
C LEU A 46 7.70 -2.56 18.89
N GLY A 47 8.28 -2.03 19.95
CA GLY A 47 9.67 -2.32 20.35
C GLY A 47 10.71 -1.92 19.30
N VAL A 48 10.34 -1.02 18.39
CA VAL A 48 11.16 -0.36 17.37
C VAL A 48 10.70 1.08 17.27
N ASP A 49 11.60 1.98 16.87
CA ASP A 49 11.22 3.36 16.57
C ASP A 49 10.43 3.40 15.26
N ALA A 50 9.32 4.14 15.27
CA ALA A 50 8.37 4.17 14.18
C ALA A 50 7.56 5.46 14.22
N GLN A 51 7.30 6.04 13.05
CA GLN A 51 6.24 7.02 12.93
C GLN A 51 4.87 6.35 13.13
N VAL A 52 3.91 7.13 13.59
CA VAL A 52 2.54 6.64 13.80
C VAL A 52 1.92 6.32 12.45
N TRP A 53 1.34 5.13 12.34
CA TRP A 53 0.41 4.79 11.27
C TRP A 53 -0.97 5.30 11.68
N PRO A 54 -1.47 6.41 11.08
CA PRO A 54 -2.74 7.02 11.46
C PRO A 54 -3.93 6.16 11.05
N ALA A 55 -5.03 6.27 11.81
CA ALA A 55 -6.30 5.75 11.35
C ALA A 55 -6.76 6.53 10.11
N TYR A 56 -7.19 5.82 9.08
CA TYR A 56 -7.65 6.45 7.84
C TYR A 56 -8.95 7.24 8.09
N THR A 57 -9.02 8.47 7.58
CA THR A 57 -10.23 9.31 7.61
C THR A 57 -10.50 9.91 6.24
N LEU A 58 -11.74 10.33 5.98
CA LEU A 58 -12.09 11.00 4.71
C LEU A 58 -11.66 12.47 4.68
N ASP A 59 -11.54 13.11 5.85
CA ASP A 59 -11.14 14.52 5.95
C ASP A 59 -9.62 14.70 5.77
N ASP A 60 -8.83 13.72 6.23
CA ASP A 60 -7.37 13.62 6.04
C ASP A 60 -7.00 12.18 5.66
N PRO A 61 -7.13 11.80 4.37
CA PRO A 61 -6.85 10.46 3.91
C PRO A 61 -5.35 10.23 3.85
N GLN A 62 -4.84 9.34 4.71
CA GLN A 62 -3.42 9.03 4.80
C GLN A 62 -3.18 7.52 4.73
N ASN A 63 -2.25 7.11 3.88
CA ASN A 63 -1.69 5.76 3.91
C ASN A 63 -0.35 5.77 4.66
N PHE A 64 0.17 4.60 5.00
CA PHE A 64 1.50 4.48 5.61
C PHE A 64 2.46 3.80 4.65
N VAL A 65 3.56 4.49 4.34
CA VAL A 65 4.55 4.05 3.36
C VAL A 65 5.71 3.35 4.06
N PHE A 66 5.94 2.10 3.70
CA PHE A 66 7.13 1.34 4.09
C PHE A 66 8.25 1.58 3.09
N GLU A 67 9.18 2.45 3.47
CA GLU A 67 10.28 2.87 2.62
C GLU A 67 11.63 2.44 3.22
N GLN A 68 12.56 2.04 2.35
CA GLN A 68 13.90 1.60 2.74
C GLN A 68 14.87 2.78 2.87
N ASN A 69 14.77 3.72 1.93
CA ASN A 69 15.73 4.81 1.76
C ASN A 69 15.52 5.93 2.80
N VAL A 70 14.26 6.22 3.14
CA VAL A 70 13.89 7.16 4.20
C VAL A 70 13.12 6.47 5.31
N THR A 71 12.88 7.19 6.40
CA THR A 71 12.01 6.72 7.48
C THR A 71 10.62 6.43 6.94
N SER A 72 10.07 5.24 7.22
CA SER A 72 8.67 4.91 6.90
C SER A 72 7.73 5.91 7.58
N HIS A 73 6.73 6.41 6.85
CA HIS A 73 5.97 7.60 7.22
C HIS A 73 4.54 7.56 6.68
N PRO A 74 3.61 8.31 7.29
CA PRO A 74 2.31 8.56 6.67
C PRO A 74 2.45 9.51 5.47
N GLU A 75 1.72 9.22 4.40
CA GLU A 75 1.63 10.04 3.19
C GLU A 75 0.15 10.25 2.83
N ALA A 76 -0.17 11.41 2.22
CA ALA A 76 -1.51 11.70 1.73
C ALA A 76 -1.91 10.71 0.61
N ASP A 77 -3.06 10.05 0.76
CA ASP A 77 -3.56 9.05 -0.17
C ASP A 77 -4.34 9.68 -1.33
N ILE A 78 -3.72 10.62 -2.04
CA ILE A 78 -4.34 11.38 -3.14
C ILE A 78 -3.95 10.86 -4.53
N TYR A 79 -2.84 10.11 -4.63
CA TYR A 79 -2.30 9.69 -5.92
C TYR A 79 -3.27 8.82 -6.74
N ARG A 80 -4.11 8.02 -6.07
CA ARG A 80 -5.04 7.10 -6.74
C ARG A 80 -6.46 7.65 -6.87
N ALA A 81 -6.74 8.85 -6.35
CA ALA A 81 -8.09 9.38 -6.28
C ALA A 81 -8.76 9.45 -7.67
N GLU A 82 -8.06 10.01 -8.66
CA GLU A 82 -8.55 10.11 -10.04
C GLU A 82 -8.83 8.73 -10.66
N GLY A 83 -7.89 7.79 -10.49
CA GLY A 83 -8.04 6.44 -11.04
C GLY A 83 -9.18 5.65 -10.39
N ILE A 84 -9.37 5.79 -9.07
CA ILE A 84 -10.50 5.18 -8.35
C ILE A 84 -11.82 5.80 -8.83
N HIS A 85 -11.88 7.13 -8.93
CA HIS A 85 -13.07 7.83 -9.41
C HIS A 85 -13.47 7.40 -10.83
N TYR A 86 -12.48 7.27 -11.73
CA TYR A 86 -12.71 6.72 -13.07
C TYR A 86 -13.29 5.30 -13.03
N ILE A 87 -12.72 4.40 -12.21
CA ILE A 87 -13.18 3.02 -12.09
C ILE A 87 -14.60 2.97 -11.54
N GLU A 88 -14.92 3.76 -10.51
CA GLU A 88 -16.25 3.86 -9.92
C GLU A 88 -17.28 4.33 -10.95
N ASN A 89 -17.00 5.45 -11.63
CA ASN A 89 -17.86 5.99 -12.68
C ASN A 89 -18.05 4.99 -13.81
N PHE A 90 -16.99 4.30 -14.21
CA PHE A 90 -17.05 3.30 -15.27
C PHE A 90 -17.89 2.08 -14.87
N ILE A 91 -17.76 1.58 -13.64
CA ILE A 91 -18.58 0.48 -13.11
C ILE A 91 -20.06 0.88 -13.12
N LEU A 92 -20.38 2.10 -12.66
CA LEU A 92 -21.74 2.63 -12.63
C LEU A 92 -22.32 2.78 -14.05
N ALA A 93 -21.57 3.40 -14.96
CA ALA A 93 -22.00 3.60 -16.34
C ALA A 93 -22.19 2.28 -17.10
N ARG A 94 -21.36 1.28 -16.81
CA ARG A 94 -21.47 -0.04 -17.44
C ARG A 94 -22.75 -0.77 -17.04
N ALA A 95 -23.19 -0.65 -15.77
CA ALA A 95 -24.42 -1.25 -15.25
C ALA A 95 -24.66 -2.72 -15.68
N GLY A 96 -23.59 -3.53 -15.75
CA GLY A 96 -23.64 -4.93 -16.20
C GLY A 96 -23.61 -5.17 -17.72
N GLY A 97 -23.58 -4.12 -18.54
CA GLY A 97 -23.40 -4.18 -20.00
C GLY A 97 -21.97 -4.46 -20.46
N THR A 98 -21.71 -4.32 -21.75
CA THR A 98 -20.38 -4.51 -22.36
C THR A 98 -19.96 -3.25 -23.13
N CYS A 99 -19.31 -2.32 -22.43
CA CYS A 99 -18.69 -1.13 -23.01
C CYS A 99 -17.22 -1.05 -22.53
N SER A 100 -16.35 -0.46 -23.33
CA SER A 100 -14.88 -0.47 -23.12
C SER A 100 -14.33 0.81 -22.47
N GLY A 101 -15.20 1.75 -22.08
CA GLY A 101 -14.85 3.00 -21.42
C GLY A 101 -16.09 3.87 -21.20
N LEU A 102 -15.96 4.93 -20.39
CA LEU A 102 -17.08 5.79 -19.99
C LEU A 102 -17.87 6.35 -21.18
N VAL A 103 -17.18 6.93 -22.17
CA VAL A 103 -17.81 7.43 -23.42
C VAL A 103 -18.54 6.33 -24.18
N ALA A 104 -17.98 5.12 -24.24
CA ALA A 104 -18.61 3.98 -24.89
C ALA A 104 -19.85 3.47 -24.13
N CYS A 105 -19.96 3.77 -22.83
CA CYS A 105 -21.16 3.54 -22.03
C CYS A 105 -22.16 4.72 -22.10
N GLY A 106 -21.91 5.75 -22.91
CA GLY A 106 -22.76 6.95 -23.00
C GLY A 106 -22.64 7.89 -21.80
N ALA A 107 -21.61 7.71 -20.97
CA ALA A 107 -21.28 8.56 -19.84
C ALA A 107 -20.06 9.43 -20.16
N SER A 108 -19.92 10.56 -19.48
CA SER A 108 -18.80 11.48 -19.62
C SER A 108 -18.04 11.57 -18.30
N ASP A 109 -16.72 11.70 -18.37
CA ASP A 109 -15.79 11.91 -17.24
C ASP A 109 -15.99 13.30 -16.58
N VAL A 110 -17.22 13.72 -16.31
CA VAL A 110 -17.48 15.05 -15.75
C VAL A 110 -17.28 14.98 -14.24
N ASP A 111 -16.18 15.61 -13.82
CA ASP A 111 -15.74 16.05 -12.48
C ASP A 111 -16.56 15.62 -11.26
#